data_AF-A0A7W0RV42-F1
#
_entry.id   AF-A0A7W0RV42-F1
#
_cell.length_a   1.000
_cell.length_b   1.000
_cell.length_c   1.000
_cell.angle_alpha   90.00
_cell.angle_beta   90.00
_cell.angle_gamma   90.00
#
_symmetry.space_group_name_H-M   'P 1'
#
loop_
_entity.id
_entity.type
_entity.pdbx_description
1 polymer ?
#
loop_
_entity_poly.entity_id
_entity_poly.type
_entity_poly.pdbx_seq_one_letter_code
_entity_poly.pdbx_strand_id
1 'polypeptide(L)'
;MGATYSDRYLRSPLTVRLLGEVLKKLPRRSEDTRIKILSQKADVGLVSRARVLHDSWSDDKVREGVIRGCVLGADFTLKPKGGCPHARSLALEFDDGSRVTVHLDQGLGPWRTAGHRPIPFDGQATIVVQVAALAKVRTDVEMQDKGLMPSPIWVTWNAT
;
A
#
# COMPACT_ATOMS: atom_id res chain seq x y z
N MET A 1 10.04 5.16 17.53
CA MET A 1 10.16 4.35 16.30
C MET A 1 9.45 5.04 15.13
N GLY A 2 9.99 4.93 13.91
CA GLY A 2 9.37 5.40 12.68
C GLY A 2 9.24 4.28 11.64
N ALA A 3 8.21 4.34 10.81
CA ALA A 3 8.00 3.45 9.67
C ALA A 3 7.70 4.26 8.40
N THR A 4 8.44 4.05 7.33
CA THR A 4 8.21 4.70 6.03
C THR A 4 7.97 3.64 4.96
N TYR A 5 6.76 3.62 4.39
CA TYR A 5 6.46 2.85 3.19
C TYR A 5 6.51 3.76 1.96
N SER A 6 7.23 3.32 0.92
CA SER A 6 7.35 4.02 -0.35
C SER A 6 7.01 3.09 -1.49
N ASP A 7 5.97 3.42 -2.26
CA ASP A 7 5.60 2.67 -3.48
C ASP A 7 4.88 3.59 -4.48
N ARG A 8 5.48 3.78 -5.66
CA ARG A 8 4.89 4.58 -6.76
C ARG A 8 3.56 4.01 -7.27
N TYR A 9 3.29 2.73 -7.02
CA TYR A 9 2.19 1.97 -7.57
C TYR A 9 1.15 1.53 -6.52
N LEU A 10 1.13 2.17 -5.34
CA LEU A 10 0.03 2.03 -4.36
C LEU A 10 -1.27 2.65 -4.92
N ARG A 11 -1.89 1.94 -5.85
CA ARG A 11 -2.95 2.45 -6.74
C ARG A 11 -4.25 1.66 -6.69
N SER A 12 -4.28 0.47 -6.11
CA SER A 12 -5.50 -0.36 -6.04
C SER A 12 -6.02 -0.53 -4.61
N PRO A 13 -7.35 -0.73 -4.45
CA PRO A 13 -7.97 -1.04 -3.16
C PRO A 13 -7.28 -2.19 -2.41
N LEU A 14 -6.90 -3.26 -3.11
CA LEU A 14 -6.21 -4.38 -2.48
C LEU A 14 -4.85 -3.96 -1.91
N THR A 15 -4.03 -3.23 -2.68
CA THR A 15 -2.69 -2.83 -2.20
C THR A 15 -2.75 -1.99 -0.93
N VAL A 16 -3.74 -1.10 -0.82
CA VAL A 16 -3.98 -0.30 0.39
C VAL A 16 -4.45 -1.18 1.56
N ARG A 17 -5.33 -2.14 1.29
CA ARG A 17 -5.81 -3.09 2.30
C ARG A 17 -4.69 -4.03 2.78
N LEU A 18 -3.77 -4.43 1.92
CA LEU A 18 -2.59 -5.21 2.31
C LEU A 18 -1.60 -4.37 3.11
N LEU A 19 -1.33 -3.14 2.68
CA LEU A 19 -0.46 -2.23 3.42
C LEU A 19 -0.99 -1.98 4.83
N GLY A 20 -2.31 -1.80 4.99
CA GLY A 20 -2.93 -1.66 6.31
C GLY A 20 -2.65 -2.83 7.24
N GLU A 21 -2.63 -4.08 6.74
CA GLU A 21 -2.29 -5.25 7.57
C GLU A 21 -0.80 -5.33 7.89
N VAL A 22 0.07 -5.04 6.92
CA VAL A 22 1.51 -4.97 7.16
C VAL A 22 1.81 -3.95 8.24
N LEU A 23 1.24 -2.76 8.15
CA LEU A 23 1.43 -1.69 9.13
C LEU A 23 0.86 -2.04 10.51
N LYS A 24 -0.25 -2.80 10.58
CA LYS A 24 -0.79 -3.32 11.85
C LYS A 24 0.13 -4.33 12.53
N LYS A 25 0.95 -5.05 11.77
CA LYS A 25 1.84 -6.12 12.25
C LYS A 25 3.30 -5.68 12.39
N LEU A 26 3.57 -4.38 12.32
CA LEU A 26 4.92 -3.86 12.54
C LEU A 26 5.44 -4.26 13.93
N PRO A 27 6.71 -4.70 14.01
CA PRO A 27 7.33 -5.01 15.30
C PRO A 27 7.41 -3.74 16.15
N ARG A 28 7.15 -3.86 17.45
CA ARG A 28 7.24 -2.75 18.43
C ARG A 28 6.35 -1.54 18.10
N ARG A 29 5.29 -1.72 17.31
CA ARG A 29 4.31 -0.67 17.05
C ARG A 29 3.60 -0.25 18.35
N SER A 30 3.53 1.05 18.55
CA SER A 30 2.76 1.73 19.58
C SER A 30 1.94 2.87 18.96
N GLU A 31 1.16 3.57 19.77
CA GLU A 31 0.41 4.77 19.36
C GLU A 31 1.36 5.90 18.92
N ASP A 32 2.57 5.97 19.48
CA ASP A 32 3.60 6.96 19.12
C ASP A 32 4.39 6.62 17.85
N THR A 33 4.10 5.47 17.22
CA THR A 33 4.81 5.06 16.01
C THR A 33 4.45 6.00 14.85
N ARG A 34 5.45 6.76 14.38
CA ARG A 34 5.28 7.65 13.22
C ARG A 34 5.24 6.83 11.93
N ILE A 35 4.11 6.84 11.24
CA ILE A 35 3.94 6.15 9.96
C ILE A 35 3.93 7.17 8.84
N LYS A 36 4.79 6.97 7.83
CA LYS A 36 4.82 7.76 6.61
C LYS A 36 4.57 6.86 5.40
N ILE A 37 3.73 7.32 4.48
CA ILE A 37 3.38 6.61 3.26
C ILE A 37 3.59 7.54 2.07
N LEU A 38 4.43 7.13 1.13
CA LEU A 38 4.74 7.86 -0.09
C LEU A 38 4.25 7.09 -1.31
N SER A 39 3.49 7.75 -2.17
CA SER A 39 3.12 7.21 -3.48
C SER A 39 3.18 8.27 -4.58
N GLN A 40 3.19 7.83 -5.83
CA GLN A 40 3.18 8.72 -6.98
C GLN A 40 1.74 9.10 -7.33
N LYS A 41 1.53 10.37 -7.71
CA LYS A 41 0.30 10.81 -8.39
C LYS A 41 0.01 9.95 -9.63
N ALA A 42 -1.27 9.71 -9.90
CA ALA A 42 -1.68 9.06 -11.13
C ALA A 42 -1.42 10.00 -12.32
N ASP A 43 -1.13 9.41 -13.48
CA ASP A 43 -1.02 10.19 -14.72
C ASP A 43 -2.43 10.65 -15.15
N VAL A 44 -2.53 11.90 -15.60
CA VAL A 44 -3.82 12.51 -16.01
C VAL A 44 -4.35 11.77 -17.24
N GLY A 45 -5.62 11.33 -17.20
CA GLY A 45 -6.32 10.75 -18.35
C GLY A 45 -6.69 9.26 -18.26
N LEU A 46 -6.33 8.57 -17.17
CA LEU A 46 -6.81 7.20 -16.91
C LEU A 46 -8.28 7.22 -16.45
N VAL A 47 -9.20 7.02 -17.39
CA VAL A 47 -10.63 6.84 -17.12
C VAL A 47 -10.90 5.39 -16.71
N SER A 48 -10.33 4.95 -15.58
CA SER A 48 -10.63 3.63 -15.02
C SER A 48 -11.52 3.74 -13.80
N ARG A 49 -12.67 3.08 -13.81
CA ARG A 49 -13.50 2.95 -12.60
C ARG A 49 -13.07 1.66 -11.92
N ALA A 50 -12.56 1.76 -10.69
CA ALA A 50 -12.32 0.56 -9.90
C ALA A 50 -13.64 -0.17 -9.64
N ARG A 51 -13.80 -1.37 -10.19
CA ARG A 51 -14.97 -2.25 -10.05
C ARG A 51 -14.64 -3.50 -9.24
N VAL A 52 -13.36 -3.82 -9.12
CA VAL A 52 -12.83 -4.92 -8.30
C VAL A 52 -11.62 -4.45 -7.50
N LEU A 53 -11.23 -5.21 -6.47
CA LEU A 53 -10.14 -4.81 -5.57
C LEU A 53 -8.77 -4.61 -6.26
N HIS A 54 -8.56 -5.18 -7.45
CA HIS A 54 -7.29 -5.06 -8.19
C HIS A 54 -7.22 -3.84 -9.09
N ASP A 55 -8.36 -3.23 -9.40
CA ASP A 55 -8.40 -2.07 -10.29
C ASP A 55 -7.77 -0.86 -9.63
N SER A 56 -7.16 0.01 -10.43
CA SER A 56 -6.66 1.28 -9.92
C SER A 56 -7.77 2.32 -9.77
N TRP A 57 -7.68 3.17 -8.75
CA TRP A 57 -8.49 4.39 -8.70
C TRP A 57 -8.12 5.34 -9.85
N SER A 58 -9.12 6.01 -10.44
CA SER A 58 -8.92 7.10 -11.41
C SER A 58 -8.67 8.47 -10.78
N ASP A 59 -9.07 8.67 -9.52
CA ASP A 59 -9.01 9.97 -8.85
C ASP A 59 -8.09 9.89 -7.62
N ASP A 60 -7.03 10.69 -7.65
CA ASP A 60 -6.07 10.82 -6.57
C ASP A 60 -6.68 11.37 -5.28
N LYS A 61 -7.72 12.23 -5.36
CA LYS A 61 -8.42 12.73 -4.17
C LYS A 61 -9.18 11.62 -3.46
N VAL A 62 -9.87 10.77 -4.23
CA VAL A 62 -10.58 9.61 -3.68
C VAL A 62 -9.57 8.62 -3.10
N ARG A 63 -8.52 8.28 -3.86
CA ARG A 63 -7.44 7.38 -3.40
C ARG A 63 -6.80 7.88 -2.11
N GLU A 64 -6.43 9.17 -2.06
CA GLU A 64 -5.87 9.79 -0.87
C GLU A 64 -6.80 9.70 0.33
N GLY A 65 -8.08 10.07 0.17
CA GLY A 65 -9.06 9.99 1.24
C GLY A 65 -9.24 8.57 1.78
N VAL A 66 -9.29 7.57 0.89
CA VAL A 66 -9.42 6.16 1.28
C VAL A 66 -8.18 5.65 2.01
N ILE A 67 -6.97 5.99 1.54
CA ILE A 67 -5.72 5.61 2.21
C ILE A 67 -5.67 6.20 3.62
N ARG A 68 -5.96 7.50 3.77
CA ARG A 68 -6.00 8.17 5.08
C ARG A 68 -7.03 7.55 6.02
N GLY A 69 -8.20 7.15 5.51
CA GLY A 69 -9.22 6.47 6.29
C GLY A 69 -8.85 5.02 6.68
N CYS A 70 -8.10 4.31 5.84
CA CYS A 70 -7.67 2.93 6.12
C CYS A 70 -6.48 2.85 7.08
N VAL A 71 -5.60 3.86 7.06
CA VAL A 71 -4.37 3.89 7.83
C VAL A 71 -4.34 5.13 8.74
N LEU A 72 -5.21 5.13 9.75
CA LEU A 72 -5.33 6.24 10.70
C LEU A 72 -3.98 6.58 11.35
N GLY A 73 -3.68 7.88 11.43
CA GLY A 73 -2.43 8.39 12.01
C GLY A 73 -1.22 8.37 11.08
N ALA A 74 -1.34 7.85 9.84
CA ALA A 74 -0.26 7.88 8.87
C ALA A 74 -0.17 9.24 8.14
N ASP A 75 1.05 9.77 8.01
CA ASP A 75 1.37 10.85 7.09
C ASP A 75 1.46 10.30 5.66
N PHE A 76 0.37 10.45 4.91
CA PHE A 76 0.32 10.09 3.50
C PHE A 76 0.67 11.29 2.61
N THR A 77 1.51 11.08 1.60
CA THR A 77 1.83 12.10 0.59
C THR A 77 1.83 11.51 -0.82
N LEU A 78 1.09 12.16 -1.72
CA LEU A 78 1.21 11.96 -3.17
C LEU A 78 2.28 12.88 -3.76
N LYS A 79 3.29 12.28 -4.40
CA LYS A 79 4.41 12.98 -5.03
C LYS A 79 4.26 12.99 -6.55
N PRO A 80 4.76 14.01 -7.26
CA PRO A 80 4.92 13.94 -8.71
C PRO A 80 5.89 12.80 -9.10
N LYS A 81 5.92 12.42 -10.39
CA LYS A 81 6.71 11.29 -10.92
C LYS A 81 8.18 11.27 -10.46
N GLY A 82 8.85 12.44 -10.43
CA GLY A 82 10.23 12.55 -9.95
C GLY A 82 10.41 12.60 -8.43
N GLY A 83 9.33 12.75 -7.66
CA GLY A 83 9.37 12.99 -6.20
C GLY A 83 9.15 11.76 -5.33
N CYS A 84 8.87 10.60 -5.92
CA CYS A 84 8.76 9.32 -5.20
C CYS A 84 9.93 8.42 -5.65
N PRO A 85 10.66 7.71 -4.78
CA PRO A 85 11.71 6.77 -5.19
C PRO A 85 11.20 5.67 -6.14
N HIS A 86 12.03 5.18 -7.07
CA HIS A 86 11.67 4.02 -7.91
C HIS A 86 11.62 2.73 -7.08
N ALA A 87 12.56 2.60 -6.13
CA ALA A 87 12.60 1.48 -5.21
C ALA A 87 11.35 1.47 -4.33
N ARG A 88 10.76 0.29 -4.17
CA ARG A 88 9.60 0.05 -3.31
C ARG A 88 10.09 -0.57 -2.02
N SER A 89 9.74 0.03 -0.89
CA SER A 89 10.33 -0.36 0.39
C SER A 89 9.46 -0.03 1.59
N LEU A 90 9.73 -0.75 2.67
CA LEU A 90 9.30 -0.45 4.03
C LEU A 90 10.55 -0.29 4.90
N ALA A 91 10.83 0.94 5.32
CA ALA A 91 11.93 1.24 6.24
C ALA A 91 11.39 1.39 7.66
N LEU A 92 12.06 0.75 8.62
CA LEU A 92 11.83 0.88 10.06
C LEU A 92 13.06 1.52 10.69
N GLU A 93 12.82 2.54 11.51
CA GLU A 93 13.83 3.26 12.28
C GLU A 93 13.49 3.13 13.77
N PHE A 94 14.40 2.53 14.53
CA PHE A 94 14.22 2.25 15.95
C PHE A 94 14.77 3.39 16.81
N ASP A 95 14.44 3.39 18.11
CA ASP A 95 14.80 4.48 19.03
C ASP A 95 16.31 4.57 19.29
N ASP A 96 17.05 3.50 19.03
CA ASP A 96 18.52 3.45 19.08
C ASP A 96 19.21 3.94 17.79
N GLY A 97 18.43 4.42 16.82
CA GLY A 97 18.91 4.87 15.51
C GLY A 97 19.15 3.76 14.50
N SER A 98 19.06 2.49 14.90
CA SER A 98 19.20 1.37 13.98
C SER A 98 18.07 1.38 12.94
N ARG A 99 18.42 0.99 11.71
CA ARG A 99 17.48 1.01 10.59
C ARG A 99 17.46 -0.28 9.81
N VAL A 100 16.26 -0.83 9.65
CA VAL A 100 15.99 -1.98 8.78
C VAL A 100 15.20 -1.50 7.58
N THR A 101 15.58 -1.88 6.37
CA THR A 101 14.79 -1.62 5.16
C THR A 101 14.45 -2.94 4.49
N VAL A 102 13.15 -3.22 4.37
CA VAL A 102 12.61 -4.29 3.54
C VAL A 102 12.39 -3.73 2.15
N HIS A 103 13.07 -4.28 1.17
CA HIS A 103 12.93 -3.94 -0.23
C HIS A 103 11.98 -4.94 -0.89
N LEU A 104 11.06 -4.41 -1.68
CA LEU A 104 10.01 -5.17 -2.34
C LEU A 104 10.21 -4.99 -3.84
N ASP A 105 10.66 -6.01 -4.58
CA ASP A 105 10.94 -5.85 -6.00
C ASP A 105 9.73 -5.27 -6.73
N GLN A 106 8.54 -5.84 -6.50
CA GLN A 106 7.29 -5.36 -7.12
C GLN A 106 6.33 -4.62 -6.16
N GLY A 107 6.74 -4.38 -4.92
CA GLY A 107 5.85 -3.78 -3.91
C GLY A 107 4.70 -4.71 -3.53
N LEU A 108 3.51 -4.14 -3.34
CA LEU A 108 2.29 -4.92 -3.06
C LEU A 108 1.44 -5.18 -4.32
N GLY A 109 1.85 -4.66 -5.47
CA GLY A 109 1.15 -4.80 -6.75
C GLY A 109 0.95 -6.21 -7.31
N PRO A 110 1.86 -7.19 -7.14
CA PRO A 110 1.71 -8.53 -7.74
C PRO A 110 0.75 -9.44 -6.96
N TRP A 111 0.30 -9.03 -5.77
CA TRP A 111 -0.63 -9.83 -4.96
C TRP A 111 -2.04 -9.74 -5.54
N ARG A 112 -2.72 -10.88 -5.60
CA ARG A 112 -4.10 -11.03 -6.05
C ARG A 112 -4.94 -11.72 -4.99
N THR A 113 -6.26 -11.53 -5.03
CA THR A 113 -7.21 -12.28 -4.20
C THR A 113 -7.16 -13.73 -4.67
N ALA A 114 -6.95 -14.66 -3.75
CA ALA A 114 -6.91 -16.08 -4.09
C ALA A 114 -8.24 -16.53 -4.68
N GLY A 115 -8.17 -17.47 -5.64
CA GLY A 115 -9.34 -18.02 -6.32
C GLY A 115 -9.71 -17.30 -7.62
N HIS A 116 -10.69 -17.86 -8.32
CA HIS A 116 -10.98 -17.49 -9.71
C HIS A 116 -11.87 -16.25 -9.89
N ARG A 117 -12.53 -15.75 -8.83
CA ARG A 117 -13.49 -14.64 -8.94
C ARG A 117 -12.92 -13.36 -8.31
N PRO A 118 -12.80 -12.27 -9.07
CA PRO A 118 -12.47 -10.96 -8.53
C PRO A 118 -13.49 -10.52 -7.47
N ILE A 119 -13.02 -9.96 -6.36
CA ILE A 119 -13.89 -9.39 -5.34
C ILE A 119 -14.40 -8.03 -5.83
N PRO A 120 -15.73 -7.81 -5.94
CA PRO A 120 -16.30 -6.54 -6.33
C PRO A 120 -15.92 -5.41 -5.37
N PHE A 121 -15.71 -4.22 -5.92
CA PHE A 121 -15.41 -3.01 -5.17
C PHE A 121 -15.97 -1.82 -5.93
N ASP A 122 -16.80 -1.01 -5.28
CA ASP A 122 -17.32 0.22 -5.90
C ASP A 122 -16.38 1.39 -5.63
N GLY A 123 -15.48 1.66 -6.57
CA GLY A 123 -14.57 2.80 -6.53
C GLY A 123 -15.22 4.16 -6.76
N GLN A 124 -16.53 4.22 -6.99
CA GLN A 124 -17.30 5.47 -7.11
C GLN A 124 -18.15 5.75 -5.86
N ALA A 125 -18.25 4.80 -4.93
CA ALA A 125 -18.86 5.04 -3.63
C ALA A 125 -18.13 6.15 -2.87
N THR A 126 -18.79 6.72 -1.85
CA THR A 126 -18.15 7.74 -1.00
C THR A 126 -16.91 7.17 -0.31
N ILE A 127 -15.95 8.04 0.04
CA ILE A 127 -14.70 7.64 0.71
C ILE A 127 -14.99 6.78 1.96
N VAL A 128 -15.97 7.18 2.78
CA VAL A 128 -16.34 6.44 4.00
C VAL A 128 -16.84 5.03 3.68
N VAL A 129 -17.66 4.88 2.64
CA VAL A 129 -18.17 3.56 2.20
C VAL A 129 -17.02 2.69 1.68
N GLN A 130 -16.09 3.25 0.91
CA GLN A 130 -14.92 2.53 0.41
C GLN A 130 -14.02 2.05 1.56
N VAL A 131 -13.75 2.90 2.55
CA VAL A 131 -12.98 2.55 3.76
C VAL A 131 -13.66 1.42 4.53
N ALA A 132 -14.97 1.52 4.75
CA ALA A 132 -15.74 0.48 5.43
C ALA A 132 -15.76 -0.85 4.65
N ALA A 133 -15.83 -0.80 3.32
CA ALA A 133 -15.74 -1.97 2.46
C ALA A 133 -14.37 -2.65 2.60
N LEU A 134 -13.27 -1.89 2.53
CA LEU A 134 -11.93 -2.43 2.70
C LEU A 134 -11.70 -3.06 4.08
N ALA A 135 -12.25 -2.47 5.15
CA ALA A 135 -12.17 -3.03 6.49
C ALA A 135 -12.83 -4.41 6.62
N LYS A 136 -13.86 -4.69 5.81
CA LYS A 136 -14.62 -5.96 5.79
C LYS A 136 -14.00 -7.04 4.91
N VAL A 137 -13.06 -6.70 4.02
CA VAL A 137 -12.41 -7.68 3.14
C VAL A 137 -11.72 -8.75 3.99
N ARG A 138 -12.07 -10.02 3.74
CA ARG A 138 -11.44 -11.23 4.27
C ARG A 138 -11.20 -12.16 3.10
N THR A 139 -9.94 -12.29 2.72
CA THR A 139 -9.52 -13.09 1.56
C THR A 139 -8.08 -13.50 1.76
N ASP A 140 -7.76 -14.72 1.34
CA ASP A 140 -6.39 -15.10 1.10
C ASP A 140 -5.89 -14.36 -0.14
N VAL A 141 -4.56 -14.24 -0.24
CA VAL A 141 -3.90 -13.66 -1.40
C VAL A 141 -2.87 -14.61 -1.96
N GLU A 142 -2.71 -14.57 -3.28
CA GLU A 142 -1.72 -15.34 -4.02
C GLU A 142 -0.93 -14.39 -4.92
N MET A 143 0.28 -14.79 -5.30
CA MET A 143 1.04 -14.04 -6.31
C MET A 143 0.40 -14.27 -7.68
N GLN A 144 0.24 -13.19 -8.44
CA GLN A 144 -0.24 -13.27 -9.82
C GLN A 144 0.61 -14.26 -10.65
N ASP A 145 0.01 -14.79 -11.71
CA ASP A 145 0.64 -15.77 -12.60
C ASP A 145 1.19 -17.00 -11.87
N LYS A 146 0.60 -17.37 -10.73
CA LYS A 146 1.05 -18.47 -9.85
C LYS A 146 2.52 -18.34 -9.43
N GLY A 147 3.03 -17.11 -9.40
CA GLY A 147 4.42 -16.82 -9.08
C GLY A 147 5.45 -17.20 -10.16
N LEU A 148 5.03 -17.42 -11.42
CA LEU A 148 5.94 -17.59 -12.55
C LEU A 148 6.92 -16.41 -12.70
N MET A 149 6.45 -15.20 -12.37
CA MET A 149 7.28 -14.02 -12.19
C MET A 149 7.44 -13.76 -10.69
N PRO A 150 8.57 -14.12 -10.08
CA PRO A 150 8.78 -13.88 -8.66
C PRO A 150 8.80 -12.38 -8.36
N SER A 151 8.41 -12.00 -7.15
CA SER A 151 8.63 -10.67 -6.60
C SER A 151 9.60 -10.78 -5.41
N PRO A 152 10.93 -10.77 -5.65
CA PRO A 152 11.92 -10.86 -4.59
C PRO A 152 11.70 -9.85 -3.47
N ILE A 153 11.96 -10.30 -2.25
CA ILE A 153 11.98 -9.48 -1.04
C ILE A 153 13.34 -9.68 -0.40
N TRP A 154 14.03 -8.59 -0.08
CA TRP A 154 15.30 -8.66 0.65
C TRP A 154 15.36 -7.57 1.71
N VAL A 155 16.26 -7.77 2.67
CA VAL A 155 16.40 -6.89 3.83
C VAL A 155 17.81 -6.35 3.88
N THR A 156 17.93 -5.05 4.11
CA THR A 156 19.20 -4.41 4.44
C THR A 156 19.13 -3.87 5.85
N TRP A 157 20.20 -4.07 6.63
CA TRP A 157 20.32 -3.56 7.98
C TRP A 157 21.48 -2.58 8.04
N ASN A 158 21.20 -1.38 8.53
CA ASN A 158 22.21 -0.40 8.86
C ASN A 158 22.20 -0.25 10.39
N ALA A 159 23.23 -0.77 11.04
CA ALA A 159 23.54 -0.43 12.42
C ALA A 159 24.35 0.87 12.44
N THR A 160 24.03 1.74 13.38
CA THR A 160 24.81 2.94 13.69
C THR A 160 26.18 2.57 14.26
#